data_AF-A0A962E4U6-F1
#
_entry.id   AF-A0A962E4U6-F1
#
_cell.length_a   1.000
_cell.length_b   1.000
_cell.length_c   1.000
_cell.angle_alpha   90.00
_cell.angle_beta   90.00
_cell.angle_gamma   90.00
#
_symmetry.space_group_name_H-M   'P 1'
#
loop_
_entity.id
_entity.type
_entity.pdbx_description
1 polymer ?
#
loop_
_entity_poly.entity_id
_entity_poly.type
_entity_poly.pdbx_seq_one_letter_code
_entity_poly.pdbx_strand_id
1 'polypeptide(L)'
;MRQTYWLAVVLGLALCSGSAAIAADSGWRALIHPEHLSRVEDPRARALAVLDHIGAQEYGYDEVKMVRELLAAETMVRPAERLLADWRCRSIQVNRLGIFSYPNFRCRIKRVEGEWDFRKLSG
;
A
#
# COMPACT_ATOMS: atom_id res chain seq x y z
N MET A 1 2.49 9.56 29.19
CA MET A 1 3.38 9.39 28.02
C MET A 1 2.94 8.13 27.28
N ARG A 2 2.20 8.26 26.17
CA ARG A 2 1.77 7.13 25.34
C ARG A 2 2.70 7.06 24.13
N GLN A 3 3.48 5.99 24.02
CA GLN A 3 4.28 5.71 22.83
C GLN A 3 3.36 5.58 21.62
N THR A 4 3.41 6.57 20.73
CA THR A 4 2.69 6.57 19.45
C THR A 4 3.49 5.72 18.48
N TYR A 5 3.08 4.47 18.29
CA TYR A 5 3.65 3.61 17.27
C TYR A 5 3.25 4.17 15.89
N TRP A 6 4.23 4.71 15.17
CA TRP A 6 4.08 5.07 13.76
C TRP A 6 4.16 3.79 12.93
N LEU A 7 3.01 3.18 12.64
CA LEU A 7 2.95 2.16 11.60
C LEU A 7 2.77 2.87 10.26
N ALA A 8 3.84 2.92 9.49
CA ALA A 8 3.77 3.27 8.08
C ALA A 8 2.97 2.20 7.34
N VAL A 9 1.68 2.44 7.11
CA VAL A 9 0.89 1.63 6.19
C VAL A 9 1.08 2.24 4.81
N VAL A 10 2.11 1.78 4.10
CA VAL A 10 2.14 1.83 2.64
C VAL A 10 1.00 0.92 2.20
N LEU A 11 -0.16 1.47 1.84
CA LEU A 11 -1.22 0.71 1.19
C LEU A 11 -0.85 0.49 -0.28
N GLY A 12 0.33 -0.10 -0.50
CA GLY A 12 0.54 -0.96 -1.64
C GLY A 12 -0.15 -2.27 -1.29
N LEU A 13 -1.07 -2.74 -2.13
CA LEU A 13 -1.40 -4.16 -2.18
C LEU A 13 -0.13 -4.89 -2.61
N ALA A 14 0.81 -5.05 -1.67
CA ALA A 14 2.00 -5.85 -1.81
C ALA A 14 1.56 -7.32 -1.76
N LEU A 15 1.14 -7.81 -2.92
CA LEU A 15 1.12 -9.24 -3.18
C LEU A 15 2.57 -9.72 -3.11
N CYS A 16 2.83 -10.56 -2.12
CA CYS A 16 4.14 -11.11 -1.81
C CYS A 16 4.80 -11.71 -3.05
N SER A 17 5.88 -11.08 -3.52
CA SER A 17 6.89 -11.71 -4.36
C SER A 17 7.95 -12.29 -3.43
N GLY A 18 7.86 -13.58 -3.10
CA GLY A 18 8.86 -14.25 -2.26
C GLY A 18 8.34 -15.48 -1.52
N SER A 19 8.19 -16.57 -2.27
CA SER A 19 8.16 -18.00 -1.92
C SER A 19 7.97 -18.47 -0.46
N ALA A 20 7.05 -19.43 -0.37
CA ALA A 20 6.82 -20.43 0.68
C ALA A 20 5.91 -20.00 1.86
N ALA A 21 4.71 -20.58 1.87
CA ALA A 21 3.81 -20.75 3.01
C ALA A 21 2.75 -19.68 3.32
N ILE A 22 2.16 -19.02 2.32
CA ILE A 22 0.69 -18.79 2.27
C ILE A 22 0.25 -18.87 0.79
N ALA A 23 0.35 -20.05 0.18
CA ALA A 23 -0.29 -20.33 -1.10
C ALA A 23 -1.70 -20.89 -0.84
N ALA A 24 -2.54 -20.10 -0.18
CA ALA A 24 -3.95 -20.12 -0.54
C ALA A 24 -4.05 -19.09 -1.67
N ASP A 25 -4.07 -19.58 -2.91
CA ASP A 25 -4.44 -18.77 -4.06
C ASP A 25 -5.80 -18.15 -3.73
N SER A 26 -5.81 -16.89 -3.32
CA SER A 26 -6.96 -16.25 -2.65
C SER A 26 -8.08 -15.91 -3.65
N GLY A 27 -8.10 -16.58 -4.81
CA GLY A 27 -9.04 -16.40 -5.91
C GLY A 27 -8.98 -15.02 -6.57
N TRP A 28 -8.26 -14.05 -6.01
CA TRP A 28 -8.28 -12.66 -6.48
C TRP A 28 -7.76 -12.52 -7.92
N ARG A 29 -6.87 -13.43 -8.37
CA ARG A 29 -6.42 -13.49 -9.77
C ARG A 29 -7.56 -13.79 -10.74
N ALA A 30 -8.60 -14.48 -10.30
CA ALA A 30 -9.80 -14.70 -11.10
C ALA A 30 -10.77 -13.50 -11.06
N LEU A 31 -10.60 -12.59 -10.09
CA LEU A 31 -11.43 -11.38 -9.92
C LEU A 31 -10.82 -10.15 -10.61
N ILE A 32 -9.52 -10.18 -10.93
CA ILE A 32 -8.85 -9.07 -11.61
C ILE A 32 -8.94 -9.22 -13.13
N HIS A 33 -9.20 -8.10 -13.80
CA HIS A 33 -9.09 -8.04 -15.25
C HIS A 33 -7.63 -8.32 -15.70
N PRO A 34 -7.40 -9.15 -16.75
CA PRO A 34 -6.05 -9.51 -17.19
C PRO A 34 -5.13 -8.30 -17.46
N GLU A 35 -5.67 -7.22 -18.01
CA GLU A 35 -4.95 -5.97 -18.29
C GLU A 35 -4.48 -5.22 -17.03
N HIS A 36 -5.02 -5.56 -15.86
CA HIS A 36 -4.65 -4.96 -14.58
C HIS A 36 -3.69 -5.85 -13.77
N LEU A 37 -3.49 -7.11 -14.17
CA LEU A 37 -2.63 -8.05 -13.45
C LEU A 37 -1.21 -7.50 -13.28
N SER A 38 -0.62 -6.98 -14.36
CA SER A 38 0.72 -6.38 -14.32
C SER A 38 0.85 -5.18 -13.37
N ARG A 39 -0.26 -4.54 -12.96
CA ARG A 39 -0.26 -3.38 -12.06
C ARG A 39 -0.15 -3.79 -10.59
N VAL A 40 -0.59 -5.00 -10.25
CA VAL A 40 -0.59 -5.54 -8.89
C VAL A 40 0.53 -6.57 -8.69
N GLU A 41 1.12 -7.05 -9.77
CA GLU A 41 2.38 -7.80 -9.76
C GLU A 41 3.54 -6.84 -9.55
N ASP A 42 4.25 -7.04 -8.43
CA ASP A 42 5.41 -6.25 -7.99
C ASP A 42 5.21 -4.72 -7.97
N PRO A 43 4.25 -4.20 -7.18
CA PRO A 43 4.00 -2.77 -7.06
C PRO A 43 5.22 -2.00 -6.52
N ARG A 44 6.09 -2.67 -5.76
CA ARG A 44 7.30 -2.09 -5.19
C ARG A 44 8.31 -1.78 -6.29
N ALA A 45 8.67 -2.74 -7.13
CA ALA A 45 9.61 -2.51 -8.22
C ALA A 45 9.10 -1.44 -9.19
N ARG A 46 7.79 -1.44 -9.47
CA ARG A 46 7.16 -0.41 -10.32
C ARG A 46 7.27 0.98 -9.72
N ALA A 47 7.00 1.14 -8.43
CA ALA A 47 7.15 2.42 -7.75
C ALA A 47 8.61 2.90 -7.77
N LEU A 48 9.56 2.01 -7.48
CA LEU A 48 10.99 2.33 -7.54
C LEU A 48 11.44 2.78 -8.94
N ALA A 49 11.02 2.07 -9.98
CA ALA A 49 11.33 2.43 -11.36
C ALA A 49 10.80 3.82 -11.74
N VAL A 50 9.62 4.21 -11.24
CA VAL A 50 9.12 5.58 -11.42
C VAL A 50 9.98 6.58 -10.65
N LEU A 51 10.28 6.31 -9.38
CA LEU A 51 11.12 7.20 -8.55
C LEU A 51 12.52 7.43 -9.12
N ASP A 52 13.06 6.49 -9.89
CA ASP A 52 14.36 6.64 -10.56
C ASP A 52 14.32 7.66 -11.72
N HIS A 53 13.13 8.01 -12.21
CA HIS A 53 12.93 8.92 -13.35
C HIS A 53 12.20 10.22 -12.99
N ILE A 54 11.83 10.43 -11.73
CA ILE A 54 11.26 11.71 -11.27
C ILE A 54 12.39 12.75 -11.22
N GLY A 55 12.29 13.79 -12.05
CA GLY A 55 13.20 14.93 -12.02
C GLY A 55 12.90 15.92 -10.89
N ALA A 56 13.81 16.89 -10.72
CA ALA A 56 13.73 17.88 -9.66
C ALA A 56 12.63 18.95 -9.87
N GLN A 57 11.99 18.99 -11.04
CA GLN A 57 10.94 19.97 -11.37
C GLN A 57 9.53 19.37 -11.19
N GLU A 58 9.44 18.07 -10.97
CA GLU A 58 8.21 17.33 -10.85
C GLU A 58 7.60 17.49 -9.46
N TYR A 59 6.28 17.36 -9.40
CA TYR A 59 5.53 17.57 -8.17
C TYR A 59 5.94 16.53 -7.10
N GLY A 60 6.19 16.99 -5.88
CA GLY A 60 6.55 16.13 -4.76
C GLY A 60 7.96 15.52 -4.85
N TYR A 61 8.88 16.09 -5.65
CA TYR A 61 10.27 15.62 -5.72
C TYR A 61 10.98 15.58 -4.35
N ASP A 62 10.65 16.53 -3.46
CA ASP A 62 11.14 16.58 -2.08
C ASP A 62 10.73 15.35 -1.25
N GLU A 63 9.66 14.66 -1.63
CA GLU A 63 9.17 13.44 -0.99
C GLU A 63 9.87 12.16 -1.46
N VAL A 64 10.72 12.20 -2.50
CA VAL A 64 11.38 11.02 -3.08
C VAL A 64 12.12 10.19 -2.03
N LYS A 65 12.89 10.85 -1.16
CA LYS A 65 13.64 10.17 -0.09
C LYS A 65 12.70 9.41 0.85
N MET A 66 11.64 10.07 1.30
CA MET A 66 10.65 9.50 2.23
C MET A 66 9.90 8.33 1.60
N VAL A 67 9.51 8.42 0.31
CA VAL A 67 8.88 7.29 -0.38
C VAL A 67 9.83 6.11 -0.55
N ARG A 68 11.12 6.35 -0.84
CA ARG A 68 12.12 5.27 -0.91
C ARG A 68 12.31 4.57 0.43
N GLU A 69 12.38 5.33 1.53
CA GLU A 69 12.47 4.77 2.88
C GLU A 69 11.25 3.90 3.21
N LEU A 70 10.04 4.37 2.85
CA LEU A 70 8.80 3.61 3.00
C LEU A 70 8.80 2.30 2.19
N LEU A 71 9.29 2.33 0.95
CA LEU A 71 9.42 1.13 0.11
C LEU A 71 10.58 0.22 0.54
N ALA A 72 11.55 0.72 1.31
CA ALA A 72 12.66 -0.06 1.85
C ALA A 72 12.35 -0.69 3.21
N ALA A 73 11.35 -0.16 3.92
CA ALA A 73 10.91 -0.69 5.21
C ALA A 73 10.52 -2.17 5.11
N GLU A 74 10.75 -2.89 6.20
CA GLU A 74 10.42 -4.32 6.28
C GLU A 74 8.94 -4.56 6.04
N THR A 75 8.61 -5.36 5.02
CA THR A 75 7.24 -5.78 4.76
C THR A 75 6.80 -6.71 5.87
N MET A 76 6.00 -6.20 6.79
CA MET A 76 5.45 -7.02 7.86
C MET A 76 4.29 -7.86 7.34
N VAL A 77 4.54 -9.15 7.11
CA VAL A 77 3.47 -10.10 6.81
C VAL A 77 2.60 -10.26 8.06
N ARG A 78 1.34 -9.88 7.95
CA ARG A 78 0.35 -10.03 9.02
C ARG A 78 -0.76 -10.97 8.55
N PRO A 79 -1.26 -11.87 9.41
CA PRO A 79 -2.50 -12.60 9.13
C PRO A 79 -3.61 -11.62 8.76
N ALA A 80 -4.46 -11.97 7.80
CA ALA A 80 -5.51 -11.08 7.30
C ALA A 80 -6.40 -10.58 8.45
N GLU A 81 -6.68 -11.43 9.43
CA GLU A 81 -7.48 -11.15 10.62
C GLU A 81 -6.89 -10.01 11.46
N ARG A 82 -5.57 -9.80 11.41
CA ARG A 82 -4.91 -8.66 12.08
C ARG A 82 -5.17 -7.33 11.39
N LEU A 83 -5.72 -7.32 10.17
CA LEU A 83 -6.16 -6.11 9.49
C LEU A 83 -7.49 -5.61 10.03
N LEU A 84 -8.28 -6.43 10.74
CA LEU A 84 -9.57 -6.07 11.31
C LEU A 84 -9.41 -5.07 12.48
N ALA A 85 -9.40 -3.78 12.17
CA ALA A 85 -9.22 -2.71 13.14
C ALA A 85 -9.60 -1.34 12.56
N ASP A 86 -9.53 -0.33 13.42
CA ASP A 86 -9.48 1.08 13.02
C ASP A 86 -8.04 1.49 12.77
N TRP A 87 -7.81 2.12 11.63
CA TRP A 87 -6.51 2.52 11.13
C TRP A 87 -6.47 4.02 10.85
N ARG A 88 -5.28 4.59 10.99
CA ARG A 88 -4.94 5.90 10.43
C ARG A 88 -4.08 5.67 9.20
N CYS A 89 -4.62 6.06 8.07
CA CYS A 89 -4.19 5.64 6.74
C CYS A 89 -3.74 6.89 5.96
N ARG A 90 -2.74 6.76 5.09
CA ARG A 90 -2.34 7.79 4.12
C ARG A 90 -2.21 7.15 2.75
N SER A 91 -2.67 7.83 1.72
CA SER A 91 -2.45 7.41 0.34
C SER A 91 -1.28 8.21 -0.24
N ILE A 92 -0.35 7.52 -0.88
CA ILE A 92 0.75 8.11 -1.64
C ILE A 92 0.69 7.52 -3.04
N GLN A 93 0.53 8.38 -4.05
CA GLN A 93 0.54 7.97 -5.44
C GLN A 93 1.86 8.37 -6.08
N VAL A 94 2.46 7.44 -6.82
CA VAL A 94 3.71 7.66 -7.54
C VAL A 94 3.47 7.36 -9.01
N ASN A 95 3.67 8.36 -9.87
CA ASN A 95 3.57 8.21 -11.32
C ASN A 95 4.55 9.18 -12.02
N ARG A 96 4.53 9.21 -13.36
CA ARG A 96 5.43 10.06 -14.17
C ARG A 96 5.23 11.57 -13.97
N LEU A 97 4.10 11.99 -13.38
CA LEU A 97 3.81 13.39 -13.08
C LEU A 97 4.33 13.81 -11.70
N GLY A 98 4.78 12.86 -10.88
CA GLY A 98 5.35 13.12 -9.56
C GLY A 98 4.79 12.23 -8.45
N ILE A 99 4.94 12.72 -7.22
CA ILE A 99 4.50 12.09 -5.98
C ILE A 99 3.35 12.90 -5.40
N PHE A 100 2.20 12.24 -5.18
CA PHE A 100 1.01 12.88 -4.62
C PHE A 100 0.66 12.25 -3.27
N SER A 101 1.02 12.95 -2.20
CA SER A 101 0.83 12.47 -0.83
C SER A 101 -0.38 13.12 -0.17
N TYR A 102 -1.50 12.39 -0.16
CA TYR A 102 -2.78 12.89 0.38
C TYR A 102 -2.76 13.00 1.91
N PRO A 103 -3.62 13.82 2.53
CA PRO A 103 -3.73 13.88 3.99
C PRO A 103 -4.04 12.53 4.63
N ASN A 104 -3.74 12.43 5.92
CA ASN A 104 -4.13 11.26 6.71
C ASN A 104 -5.65 11.19 6.85
N PHE A 105 -6.20 9.99 6.73
CA PHE A 105 -7.61 9.71 6.94
C PHE A 105 -7.80 8.54 7.91
N ARG A 106 -8.97 8.46 8.54
CA ARG A 106 -9.33 7.31 9.38
C ARG A 106 -10.07 6.29 8.54
N CYS A 107 -9.66 5.03 8.64
CA CYS A 107 -10.27 3.93 7.92
C CYS A 107 -10.56 2.75 8.86
N ARG A 108 -11.58 1.94 8.56
CA ARG A 108 -11.93 0.73 9.31
C ARG A 108 -11.97 -0.44 8.35
N ILE A 109 -11.37 -1.55 8.77
CA ILE A 109 -11.51 -2.85 8.09
C ILE A 109 -12.29 -3.76 9.03
N LYS A 110 -13.39 -4.34 8.55
CA LYS A 110 -14.21 -5.28 9.31
C LYS A 110 -14.70 -6.43 8.44
N ARG A 111 -15.25 -7.48 9.06
CA ARG A 111 -16.08 -8.47 8.38
C ARG A 111 -17.55 -8.06 8.47
N VAL A 112 -18.29 -8.15 7.37
CA VAL A 112 -19.74 -7.96 7.31
C VAL A 112 -20.31 -9.14 6.54
N GLU A 113 -21.16 -9.94 7.18
CA GLU A 113 -21.78 -11.13 6.54
C GLU A 113 -20.76 -12.11 5.95
N GLY A 114 -19.58 -12.20 6.55
CA GLY A 114 -18.47 -13.02 6.06
C GLY A 114 -17.57 -12.33 5.04
N GLU A 115 -17.95 -11.18 4.49
CA GLU A 115 -17.18 -10.41 3.51
C GLU A 115 -16.28 -9.36 4.16
N TRP A 116 -15.20 -8.96 3.48
CA TRP A 116 -14.33 -7.87 3.92
C TRP A 116 -14.92 -6.51 3.54
N ASP A 117 -15.05 -5.59 4.51
CA ASP A 117 -15.48 -4.21 4.30
C ASP A 117 -14.36 -3.25 4.69
N PHE A 118 -13.95 -2.40 3.74
CA PHE A 118 -13.08 -1.26 4.00
C PHE A 118 -13.90 0.02 3.95
N ARG A 119 -13.86 0.81 5.01
CA ARG A 119 -14.63 2.06 5.11
C ARG A 119 -13.77 3.23 5.53
N LYS A 120 -13.79 4.30 4.74
CA LYS A 120 -13.30 5.61 5.17
C LYS A 120 -14.27 6.18 6.20
N LEU A 121 -13.77 6.52 7.40
CA LEU A 121 -14.56 7.06 8.50
C LEU A 121 -14.56 8.59 8.50
N SER A 122 -13.42 9.22 8.27
CA SER A 122 -13.25 10.68 8.28
C SER A 122 -11.94 11.10 7.61
N GLY A 123 -11.85 12.36 7.18
CA GLY A 123 -10.63 12.98 6.60
C GLY A 123 -10.64 12.88 5.10
#